data_AF-A0A935ZQV6-F1
#
_entry.id   AF-A0A935ZQV6-F1
#
_cell.length_a   1.000
_cell.length_b   1.000
_cell.length_c   1.000
_cell.angle_alpha   90.00
_cell.angle_beta   90.00
_cell.angle_gamma   90.00
#
_symmetry.space_group_name_H-M   'P 1'
#
loop_
_entity.id
_entity.type
_entity.pdbx_description
1 polymer ?
#
loop_
_entity_poly.entity_id
_entity_poly.type
_entity_poly.pdbx_seq_one_letter_code
_entity_poly.pdbx_strand_id
1 'polypeptide(L)'
;MVDVTRKQFLHLGLAATAVAIGPACASDGDDDTAGGSDSGSGSSGTATTASGTAGMTTTSTAGTTASTTAGTGDDSSTGADSGSSDGQAAGCAGDPDAMFDLHFHTLEVPFADVMAAADASYVAGGAHTHDVAISASAFATLLAEGKVIVSAAAGGVDGHTHAVTLNC
;
A
#
# COMPACT_ATOMS: atom_id res chain seq x y z
N MET A 1 8.83 -13.25 -32.17
CA MET A 1 8.48 -13.21 -30.74
C MET A 1 9.15 -11.97 -30.18
N VAL A 2 8.38 -10.93 -29.86
CA VAL A 2 8.93 -9.61 -29.47
C VAL A 2 8.97 -9.57 -27.94
N ASP A 3 10.16 -9.57 -27.36
CA ASP A 3 10.37 -9.41 -25.92
C ASP A 3 10.00 -7.98 -25.51
N VAL A 4 8.78 -7.84 -24.97
CA VAL A 4 8.34 -6.59 -24.34
C VAL A 4 9.03 -6.48 -22.99
N THR A 5 10.13 -5.74 -22.96
CA THR A 5 10.86 -5.48 -21.71
C THR A 5 9.98 -4.67 -20.74
N ARG A 6 10.06 -4.96 -19.42
CA ARG A 6 9.25 -4.32 -18.35
C ARG A 6 9.19 -2.78 -18.42
N LYS A 7 10.16 -2.14 -19.07
CA LYS A 7 10.21 -0.68 -19.28
C LYS A 7 9.17 -0.17 -20.29
N GLN A 8 8.74 -0.98 -21.26
CA GLN A 8 7.70 -0.60 -22.21
C GLN A 8 6.28 -0.73 -21.65
N PHE A 9 6.08 -1.58 -20.62
CA PHE A 9 4.79 -1.67 -19.92
C PHE A 9 4.47 -0.38 -19.13
N LEU A 10 5.49 0.24 -18.53
CA LEU A 10 5.29 1.47 -17.74
C LEU A 10 4.97 2.71 -18.58
N HIS A 11 5.37 2.74 -19.87
CA HIS A 11 5.05 3.85 -20.78
C HIS A 11 3.66 3.75 -21.41
N LEU A 12 2.97 2.60 -21.30
CA LEU A 12 1.68 2.38 -21.93
C LEU A 12 0.46 2.61 -21.00
N GLY A 13 0.69 2.86 -19.71
CA GLY A 13 -0.37 2.95 -18.70
C GLY A 13 -0.88 4.35 -18.35
N LEU A 14 -0.35 5.42 -18.95
CA LEU A 14 -0.78 6.80 -18.65
C LEU A 14 -1.72 7.35 -19.75
N ALA A 15 -2.84 6.68 -19.96
CA ALA A 15 -3.93 7.18 -20.80
C ALA A 15 -5.11 7.63 -19.91
N ALA A 16 -5.09 8.93 -19.61
CA ALA A 16 -6.21 9.82 -19.32
C ALA A 16 -7.60 9.24 -19.05
N THR A 17 -8.11 9.51 -17.84
CA THR A 17 -9.51 9.95 -17.66
C THR A 17 -9.53 11.19 -16.78
N ALA A 18 -9.38 12.35 -17.41
CA ALA A 18 -9.85 13.61 -16.85
C ALA A 18 -11.38 13.59 -16.91
N VAL A 19 -12.04 13.32 -15.78
CA VAL A 19 -13.48 13.54 -15.65
C VAL A 19 -13.69 15.05 -15.55
N ALA A 20 -14.04 15.65 -16.68
CA ALA A 20 -14.53 17.01 -16.74
C ALA A 20 -15.96 17.04 -16.18
N ILE A 21 -16.11 17.51 -14.94
CA ILE A 21 -17.42 17.88 -14.40
C ILE A 21 -17.71 19.30 -14.93
N GLY A 22 -18.54 19.37 -15.97
CA GLY A 22 -19.05 20.61 -16.57
C GLY A 22 -20.58 20.58 -16.67
N PRO A 23 -21.27 21.74 -16.61
CA PRO A 23 -22.64 21.85 -16.11
C PRO A 23 -23.71 21.89 -17.21
N ALA A 24 -24.90 21.35 -16.91
CA ALA A 24 -26.25 21.68 -17.46
C ALA A 24 -27.17 20.45 -17.22
N CYS A 25 -28.44 20.50 -16.82
CA CYS A 25 -29.45 21.54 -16.64
C CYS A 25 -30.58 20.95 -15.74
N ALA A 26 -31.10 21.72 -14.78
CA ALA A 26 -32.48 22.25 -14.71
C ALA A 26 -33.64 21.23 -14.50
N SER A 27 -34.23 21.27 -13.30
CA SER A 27 -35.66 21.02 -12.94
C SER A 27 -35.76 21.24 -11.42
N ASP A 28 -36.07 22.45 -10.93
CA ASP A 28 -37.40 23.06 -10.73
C ASP A 28 -38.14 22.51 -9.49
N GLY A 29 -38.28 23.33 -8.45
CA GLY A 29 -39.38 23.21 -7.47
C GLY A 29 -39.00 23.16 -5.98
N ASP A 30 -38.93 24.35 -5.39
CA ASP A 30 -39.49 24.75 -4.09
C ASP A 30 -38.87 24.37 -2.71
N ASP A 31 -38.76 25.44 -1.91
CA ASP A 31 -38.88 25.58 -0.45
C ASP A 31 -37.61 25.66 0.43
N ASP A 32 -37.15 26.91 0.56
CA ASP A 32 -36.74 27.64 1.77
C ASP A 32 -36.18 26.85 2.98
N THR A 33 -34.90 27.07 3.31
CA THR A 33 -34.49 27.48 4.67
C THR A 33 -33.14 28.19 4.63
N ALA A 34 -33.13 29.36 5.27
CA ALA A 34 -32.05 30.34 5.31
C ALA A 34 -30.78 29.90 6.05
N GLY A 35 -29.65 30.48 5.63
CA GLY A 35 -28.66 31.02 6.56
C GLY A 35 -27.33 30.26 6.66
N GLY A 36 -26.27 30.85 6.09
CA GLY A 36 -24.89 30.47 6.42
C GLY A 36 -23.89 30.84 5.32
N SER A 37 -23.50 32.11 5.28
CA SER A 37 -22.35 32.59 4.52
C SER A 37 -21.07 31.95 5.06
N ASP A 38 -20.19 31.44 4.19
CA ASP A 38 -18.75 31.62 4.41
C ASP A 38 -17.96 31.53 3.10
N SER A 39 -17.06 32.50 2.96
CA SER A 39 -16.25 32.80 1.79
C SER A 39 -14.88 32.16 1.95
N GLY A 40 -14.42 31.40 0.95
CA GLY A 40 -13.10 30.78 0.99
C GLY A 40 -12.45 30.73 -0.40
N SER A 41 -11.53 31.65 -0.63
CA SER A 41 -10.80 31.93 -1.86
C SER A 41 -9.94 30.75 -2.36
N GLY A 42 -9.82 30.64 -3.68
CA GLY A 42 -9.00 29.63 -4.35
C GLY A 42 -7.49 29.81 -4.17
N SER A 43 -6.76 28.76 -4.56
CA SER A 43 -5.34 28.86 -4.87
C SER A 43 -4.98 27.88 -5.99
N SER A 44 -4.83 28.43 -7.18
CA SER A 44 -4.24 27.81 -8.35
C SER A 44 -2.72 27.74 -8.16
N GLY A 45 -2.20 26.54 -7.91
CA GLY A 45 -0.78 26.26 -7.76
C GLY A 45 -0.15 25.73 -9.06
N THR A 46 0.69 26.56 -9.65
CA THR A 46 1.49 26.36 -10.86
C THR A 46 2.50 25.21 -10.76
N ALA A 47 2.71 24.53 -11.90
CA ALA A 47 3.68 23.47 -12.11
C ALA A 47 5.13 23.86 -11.76
N THR A 48 5.90 22.92 -11.20
CA THR A 48 7.37 22.98 -11.21
C THR A 48 7.94 21.68 -11.74
N THR A 49 8.56 21.80 -12.91
CA THR A 49 9.43 20.84 -13.57
C THR A 49 10.73 20.68 -12.78
N ALA A 50 11.13 19.46 -12.47
CA ALA A 50 12.52 19.16 -12.09
C ALA A 50 12.99 17.88 -12.81
N SER A 51 13.80 18.11 -13.84
CA SER A 51 14.61 17.09 -14.51
C SER A 51 15.89 16.88 -13.70
N GLY A 52 16.15 15.64 -13.29
CA GLY A 52 17.32 15.26 -12.51
C GLY A 52 17.97 14.00 -13.07
N THR A 53 19.04 14.18 -13.83
CA THR A 53 19.95 13.16 -14.36
C THR A 53 21.10 12.92 -13.37
N ALA A 54 21.28 11.68 -12.92
CA ALA A 54 22.55 11.02 -12.55
C ALA A 54 22.21 9.59 -12.10
N GLY A 55 22.69 8.50 -12.70
CA GLY A 55 24.10 8.22 -12.96
C GLY A 55 24.71 7.54 -11.74
N MET A 56 24.40 6.26 -11.50
CA MET A 56 25.18 5.46 -10.55
C MET A 56 25.59 4.12 -11.17
N THR A 57 26.90 4.00 -11.28
CA THR A 57 27.70 3.00 -11.96
C THR A 57 28.24 2.04 -10.89
N THR A 58 28.20 0.74 -11.21
CA THR A 58 29.09 -0.35 -10.73
C THR A 58 29.17 -0.68 -9.23
N THR A 59 29.01 -1.95 -8.88
CA THR A 59 30.14 -2.92 -8.80
C THR A 59 29.65 -4.25 -8.22
N SER A 60 29.85 -5.32 -8.97
CA SER A 60 29.78 -6.69 -8.48
C SER A 60 31.08 -7.04 -7.74
N THR A 61 30.99 -7.47 -6.48
CA THR A 61 32.11 -8.10 -5.78
C THR A 61 31.67 -9.47 -5.29
N ALA A 62 32.14 -10.49 -6.00
CA ALA A 62 32.20 -11.86 -5.51
C ALA A 62 33.39 -11.98 -4.55
N GLY A 63 33.17 -12.59 -3.38
CA GLY A 63 34.21 -12.84 -2.39
C GLY A 63 33.85 -14.03 -1.51
N THR A 64 34.34 -15.20 -1.90
CA THR A 64 34.51 -16.38 -1.04
C THR A 64 35.59 -16.10 0.01
N THR A 65 35.36 -16.41 1.29
CA THR A 65 36.41 -16.85 2.23
C THR A 65 35.77 -17.61 3.40
N ALA A 66 36.14 -18.88 3.52
CA ALA A 66 35.93 -19.68 4.72
C ALA A 66 37.07 -19.39 5.71
N SER A 67 36.76 -19.26 7.01
CA SER A 67 37.71 -19.56 8.09
C SER A 67 36.99 -19.71 9.42
N THR A 68 37.24 -20.85 10.05
CA THR A 68 36.88 -21.25 11.42
C THR A 68 37.51 -20.34 12.47
N THR A 69 36.82 -20.10 13.59
CA THR A 69 37.41 -19.98 14.94
C THR A 69 36.33 -20.20 16.00
N ALA A 70 36.53 -21.24 16.81
CA ALA A 70 35.76 -21.48 18.03
C ALA A 70 36.23 -20.52 19.14
N GLY A 71 35.29 -19.91 19.84
CA GLY A 71 35.57 -19.07 21.00
C GLY A 71 34.33 -19.00 21.90
N THR A 72 34.38 -19.74 23.00
CA THR A 72 33.47 -19.60 24.15
C THR A 72 33.78 -18.30 24.89
N GLY A 73 32.81 -17.39 24.96
CA GLY A 73 32.87 -16.18 25.75
C GLY A 73 31.47 -15.79 26.22
N ASP A 74 31.21 -16.00 27.51
CA ASP A 74 30.06 -15.48 28.24
C ASP A 74 30.23 -13.97 28.43
N ASP A 75 29.48 -13.15 27.70
CA ASP A 75 29.39 -11.71 27.96
C ASP A 75 27.92 -11.29 28.10
N SER A 76 27.55 -10.98 29.33
CA SER A 76 26.28 -10.40 29.71
C SER A 76 26.23 -8.94 29.24
N SER A 77 25.70 -8.70 28.05
CA SER A 77 25.38 -7.35 27.57
C SER A 77 23.90 -7.05 27.79
N THR A 78 23.61 -6.10 28.68
CA THR A 78 22.31 -5.42 28.76
C THR A 78 22.05 -4.71 27.43
N GLY A 79 21.28 -5.35 26.56
CA GLY A 79 20.93 -4.85 25.24
C GLY A 79 20.22 -3.51 25.37
N ALA A 80 20.87 -2.46 24.85
CA ALA A 80 20.21 -1.21 24.57
C ALA A 80 19.20 -1.47 23.45
N ASP A 81 17.92 -1.53 23.80
CA ASP A 81 16.84 -1.50 22.83
C ASP A 81 16.98 -0.21 22.02
N SER A 82 17.53 -0.39 20.83
CA SER A 82 17.71 0.66 19.84
C SER A 82 16.33 0.97 19.27
N GLY A 83 15.57 1.78 20.00
CA GLY A 83 14.39 2.45 19.49
C GLY A 83 14.80 3.50 18.46
N SER A 84 15.27 3.06 17.29
CA SER A 84 15.28 3.90 16.09
C SER A 84 13.84 3.96 15.59
N SER A 85 13.06 4.81 16.25
CA SER A 85 11.79 5.34 15.75
C SER A 85 12.07 6.50 14.80
N ASP A 86 13.08 6.36 13.95
CA ASP A 86 13.28 7.29 12.85
C ASP A 86 12.17 6.96 11.87
N GLY A 87 11.14 7.80 11.83
CA GLY A 87 9.92 7.66 11.04
C GLY A 87 10.13 7.62 9.52
N GLN A 88 11.01 6.75 9.06
CA GLN A 88 10.95 6.19 7.72
C GLN A 88 9.70 5.33 7.70
N ALA A 89 8.73 5.80 6.91
CA ALA A 89 7.62 4.98 6.48
C ALA A 89 8.17 3.59 6.13
N ALA A 90 7.71 2.58 6.86
CA ALA A 90 8.16 1.19 6.73
C ALA A 90 7.57 0.58 5.45
N GLY A 91 7.80 1.26 4.32
CA GLY A 91 7.29 0.88 3.03
C GLY A 91 7.64 -0.58 2.78
N CYS A 92 6.61 -1.38 2.50
CA CYS A 92 6.74 -2.77 2.15
C CYS A 92 7.91 -2.99 1.19
N ALA A 93 8.83 -3.89 1.55
CA ALA A 93 9.92 -4.30 0.65
C ALA A 93 9.50 -5.44 -0.30
N GLY A 94 8.31 -6.00 -0.08
CA GLY A 94 7.72 -7.11 -0.84
C GLY A 94 6.23 -7.27 -0.52
N ASP A 95 5.68 -8.43 -0.84
CA ASP A 95 4.27 -8.76 -0.55
C ASP A 95 4.06 -8.75 0.98
N PRO A 96 3.04 -8.06 1.51
CA PRO A 96 2.77 -8.04 2.94
C PRO A 96 2.26 -9.40 3.44
N ASP A 97 2.62 -9.74 4.67
CA ASP A 97 2.06 -10.90 5.37
C ASP A 97 0.65 -10.60 5.87
N ALA A 98 -0.29 -11.53 5.64
CA ALA A 98 -1.66 -11.43 6.11
C ALA A 98 -1.92 -12.39 7.28
N MET A 99 -2.35 -11.85 8.42
CA MET A 99 -2.66 -12.61 9.63
C MET A 99 -4.13 -12.47 10.00
N PHE A 100 -4.83 -13.59 10.15
CA PHE A 100 -6.23 -13.66 10.58
C PHE A 100 -6.33 -13.90 12.09
N ASP A 101 -7.36 -13.35 12.73
CA ASP A 101 -7.53 -13.34 14.19
C ASP A 101 -7.95 -14.68 14.82
N LEU A 102 -8.80 -15.47 14.14
CA LEU A 102 -9.47 -16.62 14.76
C LEU A 102 -9.03 -17.98 14.21
N HIS A 103 -8.58 -18.05 12.96
CA HIS A 103 -8.13 -19.29 12.31
C HIS A 103 -7.26 -19.05 11.07
N PHE A 104 -6.71 -20.11 10.49
CA PHE A 104 -5.76 -20.02 9.38
C PHE A 104 -6.47 -19.87 8.04
N HIS A 105 -6.29 -18.71 7.43
CA HIS A 105 -6.53 -18.47 6.01
C HIS A 105 -5.23 -18.12 5.30
N THR A 106 -5.20 -18.36 3.99
CA THR A 106 -4.17 -17.78 3.11
C THR A 106 -4.79 -16.63 2.32
N LEU A 107 -4.20 -15.45 2.46
CA LEU A 107 -4.49 -14.27 1.65
C LEU A 107 -3.16 -13.81 1.05
N GLU A 108 -3.10 -13.77 -0.28
CA GLU A 108 -1.94 -13.23 -1.02
C GLU A 108 -2.32 -11.84 -1.53
N VAL A 109 -1.57 -10.82 -1.09
CA VAL A 109 -1.73 -9.43 -1.53
C VAL A 109 -0.47 -9.07 -2.31
N PRO A 110 -0.53 -8.93 -3.64
CA PRO A 110 0.64 -8.59 -4.42
C PRO A 110 1.20 -7.22 -4.05
N PHE A 111 2.51 -7.10 -3.95
CA PHE A 111 3.20 -5.84 -3.72
C PHE A 111 2.86 -4.78 -4.78
N ALA A 112 2.54 -5.21 -6.00
CA ALA A 112 2.08 -4.33 -7.07
C ALA A 112 0.80 -3.56 -6.69
N ASP A 113 -0.13 -4.20 -5.97
CA ASP A 113 -1.40 -3.60 -5.57
C ASP A 113 -1.19 -2.65 -4.37
N VAL A 114 -0.28 -3.01 -3.45
CA VAL A 114 0.17 -2.11 -2.38
C VAL A 114 0.76 -0.83 -2.96
N MET A 115 1.63 -0.95 -3.98
CA MET A 115 2.27 0.19 -4.65
C MET A 115 1.31 0.98 -5.54
N ALA A 116 0.30 0.33 -6.12
CA ALA A 116 -0.74 1.01 -6.90
C ALA A 116 -1.64 1.87 -5.99
N ALA A 117 -1.75 1.51 -4.71
CA ALA A 117 -2.60 2.18 -3.72
C ALA A 117 -4.02 2.42 -4.26
N ALA A 118 -4.58 1.40 -4.90
CA ALA A 118 -5.91 1.41 -5.48
C ALA A 118 -6.82 0.43 -4.72
N ASP A 119 -8.13 0.64 -4.79
CA ASP A 119 -9.08 -0.31 -4.21
C ASP A 119 -8.95 -1.69 -4.89
N ALA A 120 -8.87 -2.74 -4.08
CA ALA A 120 -8.73 -4.11 -4.55
C ALA A 120 -9.58 -5.08 -3.71
N SER A 121 -10.02 -6.17 -4.35
CA SER A 121 -10.79 -7.22 -3.70
C SER A 121 -10.09 -8.57 -3.89
N TYR A 122 -9.98 -9.32 -2.80
CA TYR A 122 -9.34 -10.62 -2.76
C TYR A 122 -10.28 -11.65 -2.13
N VAL A 123 -10.00 -12.92 -2.41
CA VAL A 123 -10.66 -14.04 -1.74
C VAL A 123 -9.64 -14.76 -0.88
N ALA A 124 -9.83 -14.75 0.43
CA ALA A 124 -9.02 -15.54 1.35
C ALA A 124 -9.58 -16.97 1.43
N GLY A 125 -8.70 -17.96 1.27
CA GLY A 125 -9.06 -19.38 1.27
C GLY A 125 -8.83 -20.06 2.63
N GLY A 126 -9.61 -21.09 2.94
CA GLY A 126 -9.52 -21.87 4.18
C GLY A 126 -10.55 -23.00 4.22
N ALA A 127 -11.18 -23.23 5.37
CA ALA A 127 -12.33 -24.15 5.48
C ALA A 127 -13.55 -23.63 4.69
N HIS A 128 -13.68 -22.31 4.59
CA HIS A 128 -14.57 -21.56 3.70
C HIS A 128 -13.83 -20.31 3.18
N THR A 129 -14.49 -19.54 2.31
CA THR A 129 -13.92 -18.36 1.68
C THR A 129 -14.38 -17.06 2.35
N HIS A 130 -13.47 -16.09 2.42
CA HIS A 130 -13.80 -14.72 2.80
C HIS A 130 -13.51 -13.75 1.66
N ASP A 131 -14.41 -12.78 1.47
CA ASP A 131 -14.17 -11.63 0.62
C ASP A 131 -13.46 -10.55 1.43
N VAL A 132 -12.30 -10.12 0.95
CA VAL A 132 -11.46 -9.10 1.58
C VAL A 132 -11.39 -7.90 0.65
N ALA A 133 -12.00 -6.79 1.05
CA ALA A 133 -11.89 -5.51 0.34
C ALA A 133 -10.84 -4.64 1.02
N ILE A 134 -9.79 -4.27 0.28
CA ILE A 134 -8.73 -3.38 0.76
C ILE A 134 -8.82 -2.07 -0.01
N SER A 135 -9.03 -0.96 0.69
CA SER A 135 -9.14 0.35 0.06
C SER A 135 -7.77 0.95 -0.26
N ALA A 136 -7.77 1.92 -1.17
CA ALA A 136 -6.63 2.79 -1.45
C ALA A 136 -6.04 3.42 -0.18
N SER A 137 -6.91 3.88 0.74
CA SER A 137 -6.50 4.46 2.02
C SER A 137 -5.85 3.44 2.95
N ALA A 138 -6.30 2.18 2.95
CA ALA A 138 -5.69 1.13 3.75
C ALA A 138 -4.30 0.76 3.23
N PHE A 139 -4.10 0.72 1.91
CA PHE A 139 -2.76 0.57 1.33
C PHE A 139 -1.84 1.74 1.65
N ALA A 140 -2.36 2.98 1.63
CA ALA A 140 -1.59 4.16 2.04
C ALA A 140 -1.17 4.08 3.52
N THR A 141 -2.06 3.65 4.41
CA THR A 141 -1.74 3.38 5.82
C THR A 141 -0.69 2.28 5.95
N LEU A 142 -0.84 1.17 5.22
CA LEU A 142 0.13 0.07 5.22
C LEU A 142 1.53 0.53 4.81
N LEU A 143 1.64 1.35 3.75
CA LEU A 143 2.92 1.91 3.30
C LEU A 143 3.51 2.91 4.32
N ALA A 144 2.68 3.69 4.99
CA ALA A 144 3.12 4.73 5.93
C ALA A 144 3.52 4.15 7.30
N GLU A 145 2.74 3.20 7.81
CA GLU A 145 2.85 2.68 9.18
C GLU A 145 3.45 1.28 9.23
N GLY A 146 3.62 0.61 8.09
CA GLY A 146 4.05 -0.79 8.00
C GLY A 146 2.97 -1.79 8.37
N LYS A 147 1.79 -1.33 8.81
CA LYS A 147 0.72 -2.19 9.29
C LYS A 147 -0.66 -1.58 9.04
N VAL A 148 -1.64 -2.41 8.72
CA VAL A 148 -3.06 -2.00 8.70
C VAL A 148 -3.95 -3.18 9.10
N ILE A 149 -5.13 -2.89 9.66
CA ILE A 149 -6.15 -3.92 9.95
C ILE A 149 -7.35 -3.66 9.03
N VAL A 150 -7.75 -4.69 8.30
CA VAL A 150 -8.92 -4.67 7.41
C VAL A 150 -9.93 -5.76 7.84
N SER A 151 -11.13 -5.71 7.29
CA SER A 151 -12.18 -6.70 7.56
C SER A 151 -12.33 -7.67 6.39
N ALA A 152 -12.52 -8.95 6.71
CA ALA A 152 -12.78 -10.03 5.75
C ALA A 152 -14.13 -10.66 6.05
N ALA A 153 -15.09 -10.59 5.14
CA ALA A 153 -16.45 -11.09 5.34
C ALA A 153 -16.61 -12.50 4.77
N ALA A 154 -17.22 -13.43 5.51
CA ALA A 154 -17.49 -14.79 5.02
C ALA A 154 -18.46 -14.71 3.83
N GLY A 155 -18.08 -15.29 2.69
CA GLY A 155 -18.82 -15.23 1.43
C GLY A 155 -20.14 -16.02 1.46
N GLY A 156 -21.16 -15.49 2.15
CA GLY A 156 -22.55 -15.96 2.07
C GLY A 156 -22.93 -17.20 2.87
N VAL A 157 -21.98 -17.90 3.53
CA VAL A 157 -22.27 -19.15 4.27
C VAL A 157 -22.64 -18.93 5.74
N ASP A 158 -21.99 -18.00 6.45
CA ASP A 158 -22.21 -17.81 7.90
C ASP A 158 -22.25 -16.34 8.36
N GLY A 159 -22.03 -15.38 7.46
CA GLY A 159 -22.18 -13.94 7.73
C GLY A 159 -21.26 -13.33 8.80
N HIS A 160 -20.20 -14.04 9.21
CA HIS A 160 -19.22 -13.51 10.16
C HIS A 160 -18.08 -12.77 9.47
N THR A 161 -17.36 -11.96 10.24
CA THR A 161 -16.21 -11.17 9.78
C THR A 161 -14.96 -11.51 10.58
N HIS A 162 -13.80 -11.51 9.92
CA HIS A 162 -12.49 -11.56 10.57
C HIS A 162 -11.77 -10.24 10.46
N ALA A 163 -11.00 -9.91 11.51
CA ALA A 163 -9.96 -8.91 11.38
C ALA A 163 -8.74 -9.54 10.70
N VAL A 164 -8.28 -8.91 9.62
CA VAL A 164 -7.05 -9.28 8.91
C VAL A 164 -6.02 -8.19 9.15
N THR A 165 -4.92 -8.57 9.80
CA THR A 165 -3.77 -7.70 9.96
C THR A 165 -2.83 -7.91 8.77
N LEU A 166 -2.58 -6.85 8.02
CA LEU A 166 -1.53 -6.82 7.00
C LEU A 166 -0.29 -6.17 7.58
N ASN A 167 0.87 -6.78 7.35
CA ASN A 167 2.15 -6.28 7.83
C ASN A 167 3.17 -6.28 6.70
N CYS A 168 3.77 -5.13 6.46
CA CYS A 168 5.08 -5.02 5.83
C CYS A 168 6.15 -5.52 6.84
#